data_AF-E6TQM0-F1
#
_entry.id   AF-E6TQM0-F1
#
_cell.length_a   1.000
_cell.length_b   1.000
_cell.length_c   1.000
_cell.angle_alpha   90.00
_cell.angle_beta   90.00
_cell.angle_gamma   90.00
#
_symmetry.space_group_name_H-M   'P 1'
#
loop_
_entity.id
_entity.type
_entity.pdbx_description
1 polymer ?
#
loop_
_entity_poly.entity_id
_entity_poly.type
_entity_poly.pdbx_seq_one_letter_code
_entity_poly.pdbx_strand_id
1 'polypeptide(L)' 'MDTEIIFVFIGIGLFVLAAIFGGLGITFLLKNNRKQAIIFLGIGITIILIYIISFFVFLD' A
#
# COMPACT_ATOMS: atom_id res chain seq x y z
N MET A 1 21.11 -1.72 -15.29
CA MET A 1 20.52 -1.66 -13.93
C MET A 1 19.91 -3.01 -13.70
N ASP A 2 20.35 -3.71 -12.66
CA ASP A 2 19.98 -5.11 -12.45
C ASP A 2 18.48 -5.20 -12.13
N THR A 3 17.83 -6.24 -12.63
CA THR A 3 16.38 -6.47 -12.49
C THR A 3 15.95 -6.42 -11.02
N GLU A 4 16.82 -6.86 -10.11
CA GLU A 4 16.66 -6.84 -8.65
C GLU A 4 16.46 -5.41 -8.11
N ILE A 5 17.20 -4.43 -8.62
CA ILE A 5 17.10 -3.03 -8.19
C ILE A 5 15.72 -2.48 -8.56
N ILE A 6 15.17 -2.86 -9.72
CA ILE A 6 13.84 -2.45 -10.17
C ILE A 6 12.77 -2.94 -9.19
N PHE A 7 12.86 -4.21 -8.75
CA PHE A 7 11.93 -4.78 -7.78
C PHE A 7 11.97 -4.08 -6.42
N VAL A 8 13.16 -3.72 -5.94
CA VAL A 8 13.31 -2.95 -4.69
C VAL A 8 12.62 -1.59 -4.80
N PHE A 9 12.83 -0.85 -5.89
CA PHE A 9 12.17 0.45 -6.09
C PHE A 9 10.65 0.34 -6.20
N ILE A 10 10.13 -0.69 -6.88
CA ILE A 10 8.69 -0.96 -6.94
C ILE A 10 8.15 -1.28 -5.55
N GLY A 11 8.85 -2.10 -4.76
CA GLY A 11 8.46 -2.44 -3.40
C GLY A 11 8.38 -1.23 -2.48
N ILE A 12 9.39 -0.37 -2.52
CA ILE A 12 9.40 0.91 -1.76
C ILE A 12 8.23 1.79 -2.21
N GLY A 13 7.99 1.90 -3.52
CA GLY A 13 6.87 2.69 -4.06
C GLY A 13 5.51 2.20 -3.57
N LEU A 14 5.27 0.89 -3.61
CA LEU A 14 4.03 0.28 -3.11
C LEU A 14 3.87 0.47 -1.60
N PHE A 15 4.95 0.33 -0.83
CA PHE A 15 4.93 0.57 0.61
C PHE A 15 4.57 2.02 0.96
N VAL A 16 5.18 3.00 0.28
CA VAL A 16 4.87 4.42 0.47
C VAL A 16 3.43 4.72 0.09
N LEU A 17 2.93 4.19 -1.03
CA LEU A 17 1.53 4.35 -1.43
C LEU A 17 0.58 3.77 -0.37
N ALA A 18 0.83 2.54 0.10
CA ALA A 18 0.04 1.94 1.17
C ALA A 18 -0.03 2.83 2.43
N ALA A 19 1.10 3.40 2.85
CA ALA A 19 1.15 4.31 3.99
C ALA A 19 0.33 5.59 3.76
N ILE A 20 0.40 6.17 2.56
CA ILE A 20 -0.38 7.36 2.18
C ILE A 20 -1.88 7.06 2.21
N PHE A 21 -2.31 6.00 1.53
CA PHE A 21 -3.73 5.62 1.47
C PHE A 21 -4.28 5.23 2.85
N GLY A 22 -3.49 4.49 3.64
CA GLY A 22 -3.83 4.16 5.03
C GLY A 22 -3.96 5.41 5.91
N GLY A 23 -3.00 6.34 5.84
CA GLY A 23 -3.01 7.59 6.60
C GLY A 23 -4.17 8.52 6.21
N LEU A 24 -4.47 8.63 4.91
CA LEU A 24 -5.66 9.34 4.43
C LEU A 24 -6.95 8.70 4.96
N GLY A 25 -7.01 7.36 4.94
CA GLY A 25 -8.12 6.61 5.51
C GLY A 25 -8.37 6.92 6.99
N ILE A 26 -7.32 6.93 7.81
CA ILE A 26 -7.39 7.32 9.22
C ILE A 26 -7.82 8.80 9.36
N THR A 27 -7.28 9.69 8.53
CA THR A 27 -7.64 11.12 8.58
C THR A 27 -9.13 11.33 8.28
N PHE A 28 -9.68 10.64 7.28
CA PHE A 28 -11.11 10.70 6.99
C PHE A 28 -11.97 10.05 8.07
N LEU A 29 -11.47 9.01 8.73
CA LEU A 29 -12.13 8.39 9.89
C LEU A 29 -12.27 9.41 11.02
N LEU A 30 -11.20 10.15 11.33
CA LEU A 30 -11.18 11.20 12.36
C LEU A 30 -12.11 12.37 12.01
N LYS A 31 -12.28 12.68 10.72
CA LYS A 31 -13.25 13.69 10.24
C LYS A 31 -14.70 13.19 10.16
N ASN A 32 -14.98 12.00 10.71
CA ASN A 32 -16.29 11.34 10.68
C ASN A 32 -16.82 11.04 9.26
N ASN A 33 -15.95 11.10 8.25
CA ASN A 33 -16.26 10.78 6.85
C ASN A 33 -16.08 9.29 6.59
N ARG A 34 -16.93 8.48 7.23
CA ARG A 34 -16.81 7.00 7.26
C ARG A 34 -16.77 6.35 5.88
N LYS A 35 -17.54 6.85 4.91
CA LYS A 35 -17.53 6.31 3.53
C LYS A 35 -16.16 6.44 2.87
N GLN A 36 -15.56 7.63 2.92
CA GLN A 36 -14.23 7.86 2.33
C GLN A 36 -13.16 7.11 3.13
N ALA A 37 -13.24 7.10 4.46
CA ALA A 37 -12.31 6.37 5.32
C ALA A 37 -12.20 4.89 4.93
N ILE A 38 -13.33 4.20 4.75
CA ILE A 38 -13.35 2.78 4.39
C ILE A 38 -12.74 2.55 3.00
N ILE A 39 -13.01 3.44 2.02
CA ILE A 39 -12.44 3.33 0.68
C ILE A 39 -10.91 3.47 0.73
N PHE A 40 -10.41 4.52 1.37
CA PHE A 40 -8.97 4.78 1.46
C PHE A 40 -8.22 3.71 2.28
N LEU A 41 -8.80 3.24 3.39
CA LEU A 41 -8.27 2.11 4.16
C LEU A 41 -8.27 0.82 3.34
N GLY A 42 -9.35 0.54 2.61
CA GLY A 42 -9.46 -0.64 1.75
C GLY A 42 -8.43 -0.65 0.62
N ILE A 43 -8.19 0.52 -0.01
CA ILE A 43 -7.12 0.68 -1.01
C ILE A 43 -5.76 0.42 -0.38
N GLY A 44 -5.47 1.02 0.79
CA GLY A 44 -4.21 0.81 1.51
C GLY A 44 -3.96 -0.67 1.85
N ILE A 45 -4.96 -1.37 2.36
CA ILE A 45 -4.88 -2.81 2.68
C ILE A 45 -4.64 -3.64 1.42
N THR A 46 -5.33 -3.33 0.32
CA THR A 46 -5.15 -4.04 -0.96
C THR A 46 -3.72 -3.88 -1.49
N ILE A 47 -3.15 -2.67 -1.41
CA ILE A 47 -1.77 -2.41 -1.83
C ILE A 47 -0.77 -3.20 -0.97
N ILE A 48 -1.00 -3.27 0.36
CA ILE A 48 -0.17 -4.07 1.27
C ILE A 48 -0.25 -5.56 0.91
N LEU A 49 -1.44 -6.08 0.62
CA LEU A 49 -1.61 -7.47 0.23
C LEU A 49 -0.88 -7.80 -1.07
N ILE A 50 -1.00 -6.94 -2.09
CA ILE A 50 -0.26 -7.09 -3.35
C ILE A 50 1.25 -7.08 -3.08
N TYR A 51 1.74 -6.15 -2.27
CA TYR A 51 3.15 -6.08 -1.90
C TYR A 51 3.63 -7.37 -1.23
N ILE A 52 2.88 -7.89 -0.25
CA ILE A 52 3.22 -9.14 0.46
C ILE A 52 3.24 -10.32 -0.52
N ILE A 53 2.22 -10.46 -1.37
CA ILE A 53 2.14 -11.56 -2.35
C ILE A 53 3.30 -11.47 -3.33
N SER A 54 3.57 -10.29 -3.90
CA SER A 54 4.71 -10.11 -4.80
C SER A 54 6.03 -10.43 -4.11
N PHE A 55 6.22 -10.00 -2.85
CA PHE A 55 7.41 -10.32 -2.10
C PHE A 55 7.63 -11.83 -1.98
N PHE A 56 6.60 -12.61 -1.61
CA PHE A 56 6.71 -14.07 -1.54
C PHE A 56 6.97 -14.73 -2.90
N VAL A 57 6.33 -14.25 -3.98
CA VAL A 57 6.51 -14.81 -5.33
C VAL A 57 7.92 -14.59 -5.89
N PHE A 58 8.58 -13.48 -5.52
CA PHE A 58 9.92 -13.15 -6.01
C PHE A 58 11.05 -13.56 -5.04
N LEU A 59 10.73 -14.03 -3.83
CA LEU A 59 11.72 -14.55 -2.88
C LEU A 59 11.96 -16.07 -3.03
N ASP A 60 11.01 -16.79 -3.64
CA ASP A 60 11.17 -18.17 -4.11
C ASP A 60 11.93 -18.21 -5.45
#